data_AF-A0A2D4JYD4-F1
#
_entry.id   AF-A0A2D4JYD4-F1
#
_cell.length_a   1.000
_cell.length_b   1.000
_cell.length_c   1.000
_cell.angle_alpha   90.00
_cell.angle_beta   90.00
_cell.angle_gamma   90.00
#
_symmetry.space_group_name_H-M   'P 1'
#
loop_
_entity.id
_entity.type
_entity.pdbx_description
1 polymer ?
#
loop_
_entity_poly.entity_id
_entity_poly.type
_entity_poly.pdbx_seq_one_letter_code
_entity_poly.pdbx_strand_id
1 'polypeptide(L)'
;RTMNTEKLLKTLPIIQNQLDALLDFDANPNELTNGVINAAFMLLFKDSIRLFAAYNEGIINLLEKYFDMKKNQCKEGLDIYKKFLARMTKLSEFLKVAEQVGIDQGDIPDLTQVSVHFILI
;
A
#
# COMPACT_ATOMS: atom_id res chain seq x y z
N ARG A 1 -5.40 -9.71 -8.79
CA ARG A 1 -5.17 -11.07 -8.26
C ARG A 1 -4.58 -12.16 -9.20
N THR A 2 -5.01 -12.37 -10.46
CA THR A 2 -4.66 -13.59 -11.25
C THR A 2 -3.39 -13.52 -12.13
N MET A 3 -2.55 -12.49 -11.94
CA MET A 3 -1.41 -12.22 -12.80
C MET A 3 -0.32 -13.31 -12.67
N ASN A 4 0.29 -13.72 -13.80
CA ASN A 4 1.41 -14.67 -13.78
C ASN A 4 2.67 -14.09 -13.12
N THR A 5 3.58 -14.95 -12.67
CA THR A 5 4.78 -14.57 -11.91
C THR A 5 5.63 -13.51 -12.61
N GLU A 6 5.90 -13.66 -13.90
CA GLU A 6 6.79 -12.74 -14.62
C GLU A 6 6.20 -11.32 -14.71
N LYS A 7 4.92 -11.22 -15.05
CA LYS A 7 4.22 -9.93 -15.08
C LYS A 7 4.07 -9.36 -13.68
N LEU A 8 3.81 -10.20 -12.67
CA LEU A 8 3.62 -9.78 -11.30
C LEU A 8 4.87 -9.12 -10.72
N LEU A 9 6.04 -9.75 -10.88
CA LEU A 9 7.32 -9.22 -10.40
C LEU A 9 7.69 -7.89 -11.06
N LYS A 10 7.29 -7.68 -12.31
CA LYS A 10 7.46 -6.39 -13.01
C LYS A 10 6.43 -5.34 -12.61
N THR A 11 5.23 -5.75 -12.22
CA THR A 11 4.10 -4.84 -11.91
C THR A 11 4.15 -4.31 -10.48
N LEU A 12 4.50 -5.15 -9.51
CA LEU A 12 4.54 -4.75 -8.10
C LEU A 12 5.46 -3.54 -7.84
N PRO A 13 6.67 -3.44 -8.43
CA PRO A 13 7.50 -2.25 -8.32
C PRO A 13 6.84 -0.98 -8.87
N ILE A 14 6.00 -1.09 -9.90
CA ILE A 14 5.29 0.07 -10.48
C ILE A 14 4.25 0.59 -9.49
N ILE A 15 3.45 -0.31 -8.92
CA ILE A 15 2.45 0.04 -7.89
C ILE A 15 3.16 0.65 -6.67
N GLN A 16 4.28 0.05 -6.25
CA GLN A 16 5.07 0.56 -5.13
C GLN A 16 5.57 1.99 -5.41
N ASN A 17 6.14 2.26 -6.57
CA ASN A 17 6.65 3.60 -6.91
C ASN A 17 5.53 4.64 -6.95
N GLN A 18 4.34 4.26 -7.42
CA GLN A 18 3.19 5.16 -7.42
C GLN A 18 2.70 5.46 -5.99
N LEU A 19 2.66 4.45 -5.12
CA LEU A 19 2.34 4.63 -3.71
C LEU A 19 3.40 5.49 -3.01
N ASP A 20 4.68 5.28 -3.31
CA ASP A 20 5.79 6.09 -2.77
C ASP A 20 5.62 7.57 -3.15
N ALA A 21 5.39 7.86 -4.43
CA ALA A 21 5.16 9.24 -4.90
C ALA A 21 3.92 9.89 -4.28
N LEU A 22 2.88 9.11 -3.98
CA LEU A 22 1.70 9.59 -3.26
C LEU A 22 2.04 9.93 -1.80
N LEU A 23 2.74 9.02 -1.11
CA LEU A 23 3.09 9.19 0.30
C LEU A 23 4.17 10.27 0.52
N ASP A 24 4.94 10.61 -0.51
CA ASP A 24 5.87 11.75 -0.50
C ASP A 24 5.15 13.12 -0.41
N PHE A 25 3.81 13.15 -0.45
CA PHE A 25 3.04 14.32 -0.03
C PHE A 25 3.30 14.70 1.45
N ASP A 26 3.78 13.75 2.27
CA ASP A 26 4.21 13.97 3.66
C ASP A 26 3.20 14.78 4.49
N ALA A 27 1.95 14.30 4.49
CA ALA A 27 0.82 15.05 5.02
C ALA A 27 1.03 15.47 6.48
N ASN A 28 0.85 16.75 6.77
CA ASN A 28 0.81 17.27 8.12
C ASN A 28 -0.55 17.93 8.41
N PRO A 29 -1.27 17.56 9.49
CA PRO A 29 -2.56 18.16 9.83
C PRO A 29 -2.51 19.70 9.92
N ASN A 30 -1.37 20.25 10.36
CA ASN A 30 -1.18 21.69 10.51
C ASN A 30 -1.05 22.44 9.17
N GLU A 31 -0.80 21.73 8.07
CA GLU A 31 -0.68 22.30 6.72
C GLU A 31 -2.01 22.22 5.96
N LEU A 32 -2.92 21.34 6.40
CA LEU A 32 -4.25 21.10 5.84
C LEU A 32 -5.27 22.16 6.30
N THR A 33 -5.00 23.42 5.96
CA THR A 33 -5.64 24.61 6.54
C THR A 33 -6.69 25.28 5.67
N ASN A 34 -6.86 24.86 4.41
CA ASN A 34 -7.79 25.48 3.48
C ASN A 34 -8.51 24.46 2.59
N GLY A 35 -9.63 24.88 2.00
CA GLY A 35 -10.49 23.99 1.21
C GLY A 35 -9.82 23.39 -0.02
N VAL A 36 -8.83 24.07 -0.63
CA VAL A 36 -8.13 23.57 -1.83
C VAL A 36 -7.21 22.42 -1.46
N ILE A 37 -6.36 22.60 -0.45
CA ILE A 37 -5.44 21.54 -0.02
C ILE A 37 -6.20 20.36 0.60
N ASN A 38 -7.30 20.61 1.32
CA ASN A 38 -8.14 19.55 1.89
C ASN A 38 -8.83 18.73 0.79
N ALA A 39 -9.31 19.38 -0.28
CA ALA A 39 -9.88 18.66 -1.41
C ALA A 39 -8.82 17.81 -2.14
N ALA A 40 -7.60 18.34 -2.32
CA ALA A 40 -6.49 17.57 -2.90
C ALA A 40 -6.11 16.37 -2.02
N PHE A 41 -5.97 16.57 -0.72
CA PHE A 41 -5.67 15.51 0.24
C PHE A 41 -6.74 14.41 0.24
N MET A 42 -8.02 14.77 0.16
CA MET A 42 -9.12 13.80 0.05
C MET A 42 -9.01 12.93 -1.21
N LEU A 43 -8.54 13.48 -2.34
CA LEU A 43 -8.29 12.70 -3.56
C LEU A 43 -7.10 11.76 -3.36
N LEU A 44 -6.00 12.25 -2.78
CA LEU A 44 -4.84 11.42 -2.45
C LEU A 44 -5.20 10.28 -1.51
N PHE A 45 -6.03 10.53 -0.49
CA PHE A 45 -6.53 9.50 0.41
C PHE A 45 -7.31 8.41 -0.34
N LYS A 46 -8.25 8.80 -1.21
CA LYS A 46 -9.03 7.82 -1.99
C LYS A 46 -8.14 6.97 -2.90
N ASP A 47 -7.13 7.59 -3.51
CA ASP A 47 -6.17 6.89 -4.35
C ASP A 47 -5.24 5.99 -3.52
N SER A 48 -4.83 6.40 -2.33
CA SER A 48 -4.00 5.57 -1.45
C SER A 48 -4.72 4.29 -1.02
N ILE A 49 -6.03 4.36 -0.72
CA ILE A 49 -6.82 3.17 -0.38
C ILE A 49 -6.86 2.19 -1.55
N ARG A 50 -7.14 2.68 -2.76
CA ARG A 50 -7.21 1.84 -3.97
C ARG A 50 -5.85 1.24 -4.35
N LEU A 51 -4.79 2.05 -4.30
CA LEU A 51 -3.43 1.60 -4.58
C LEU A 51 -2.99 0.55 -3.57
N PHE A 52 -3.28 0.76 -2.28
CA PHE A 52 -2.94 -0.20 -1.25
C PHE A 52 -3.69 -1.52 -1.43
N ALA A 53 -5.00 -1.48 -1.73
CA ALA A 53 -5.77 -2.69 -2.02
C ALA A 53 -5.18 -3.49 -3.19
N ALA A 54 -4.84 -2.80 -4.30
CA ALA A 54 -4.19 -3.42 -5.45
C ALA A 54 -2.80 -3.98 -5.12
N TYR A 55 -2.02 -3.25 -4.30
CA TYR A 55 -0.70 -3.70 -3.86
C TYR A 55 -0.83 -4.96 -3.00
N ASN A 56 -1.74 -4.96 -2.02
CA ASN A 56 -2.00 -6.08 -1.12
C ASN A 56 -2.44 -7.34 -1.90
N GLU A 57 -3.35 -7.22 -2.86
CA GLU A 57 -3.70 -8.34 -3.74
C GLU A 57 -2.49 -8.89 -4.52
N GLY A 58 -1.62 -7.98 -4.99
CA GLY A 58 -0.40 -8.35 -5.67
C GLY A 58 0.57 -9.12 -4.77
N ILE A 59 0.69 -8.71 -3.51
CA ILE A 59 1.51 -9.40 -2.51
C ILE A 59 0.93 -10.76 -2.14
N ILE A 60 -0.38 -10.89 -1.95
CA ILE A 60 -1.03 -12.20 -1.72
C ILE A 60 -0.73 -13.14 -2.88
N ASN A 61 -0.93 -12.69 -4.12
CA ASN A 61 -0.63 -13.48 -5.32
C ASN A 61 0.87 -13.84 -5.44
N LEU A 62 1.77 -12.97 -4.97
CA LEU A 62 3.20 -13.24 -4.93
C LEU A 62 3.52 -14.36 -3.95
N LEU A 63 2.94 -14.31 -2.74
CA LEU A 63 3.14 -15.31 -1.70
C LEU A 63 2.53 -16.66 -2.07
N GLU A 64 1.31 -16.68 -2.62
CA GLU A 64 0.64 -17.89 -3.13
C GLU A 64 1.52 -18.67 -4.14
N LYS A 65 2.37 -17.97 -4.90
CA LYS A 65 3.24 -18.55 -5.93
C LYS A 65 4.69 -18.73 -5.51
N TYR A 66 5.09 -18.18 -4.36
CA TYR A 66 6.49 -17.97 -3.99
C TYR A 66 7.30 -19.28 -3.96
N PHE A 67 6.71 -20.36 -3.42
CA PHE A 67 7.36 -21.66 -3.29
C PHE A 67 7.54 -22.40 -4.63
N ASP A 68 6.78 -22.02 -5.66
CA ASP A 68 6.91 -22.56 -7.01
C ASP A 68 7.86 -21.74 -7.91
N MET A 69 8.42 -20.64 -7.39
CA MET A 69 9.29 -19.75 -8.16
C MET A 69 10.72 -20.27 -8.28
N LYS A 70 11.43 -19.83 -9.33
CA LYS A 70 12.88 -20.07 -9.46
C LYS A 70 13.65 -19.26 -8.42
N LYS A 71 14.84 -19.73 -8.02
CA LYS A 71 15.70 -19.08 -7.02
C LYS A 71 15.89 -17.56 -7.21
N ASN A 72 16.08 -17.10 -8.45
CA ASN A 72 16.23 -15.68 -8.76
C ASN A 72 14.93 -14.90 -8.52
N GLN A 73 13.79 -15.47 -8.91
CA GLN A 73 12.46 -14.90 -8.69
C GLN A 73 12.09 -14.88 -7.21
N CYS A 74 12.45 -15.90 -6.42
CA CYS A 74 12.28 -15.88 -4.96
C CYS A 74 13.05 -14.71 -4.32
N LYS A 75 14.31 -14.47 -4.76
CA LYS A 75 15.10 -13.35 -4.23
C LYS A 75 14.43 -12.00 -4.51
N GLU A 76 13.90 -11.82 -5.71
CA GLU A 76 13.17 -10.62 -6.12
C GLU A 76 11.83 -10.47 -5.35
N GLY A 77 11.05 -11.54 -5.26
CA GLY A 77 9.80 -11.57 -4.51
C GLY A 77 9.99 -11.23 -3.03
N LEU A 78 11.04 -11.76 -2.40
CA LEU A 78 11.36 -11.46 -1.00
C LEU A 78 11.74 -9.98 -0.80
N ASP A 79 12.47 -9.38 -1.74
CA ASP A 79 12.79 -7.95 -1.70
C ASP A 79 11.53 -7.08 -1.82
N ILE A 80 10.63 -7.43 -2.74
CA ILE A 80 9.33 -6.77 -2.90
C ILE A 80 8.51 -6.87 -1.61
N TYR A 81 8.42 -8.06 -1.01
CA TYR A 81 7.67 -8.26 0.23
C TYR A 81 8.23 -7.41 1.38
N LYS A 82 9.56 -7.36 1.56
CA LYS A 82 10.19 -6.52 2.58
C LYS A 82 9.88 -5.04 2.38
N LYS A 83 9.91 -4.57 1.12
CA LYS A 83 9.57 -3.18 0.79
C LYS A 83 8.10 -2.87 1.07
N PHE A 84 7.19 -3.81 0.77
CA PHE A 84 5.77 -3.69 1.11
C PHE A 84 5.55 -3.48 2.61
N LEU A 85 6.19 -4.27 3.47
CA LEU A 85 6.08 -4.11 4.93
C LEU A 85 6.47 -2.70 5.39
N ALA A 86 7.57 -2.15 4.86
CA ALA A 86 7.99 -0.79 5.18
C ALA A 86 6.96 0.28 4.71
N ARG A 87 6.22 0.02 3.62
CA ARG A 87 5.20 0.95 3.13
C ARG A 87 3.90 0.87 3.89
N MET A 88 3.58 -0.27 4.50
CA MET A 88 2.46 -0.35 5.44
C MET A 88 2.63 0.62 6.61
N THR A 89 3.85 0.78 7.12
CA THR A 89 4.15 1.74 8.20
C THR A 89 3.88 3.18 7.74
N LYS A 90 4.45 3.60 6.59
CA LYS A 90 4.22 4.95 6.06
C LYS A 90 2.75 5.22 5.74
N LEU A 91 2.04 4.25 5.17
CA LEU A 91 0.61 4.38 4.90
C LEU A 91 -0.17 4.53 6.21
N SER A 92 0.17 3.79 7.26
CA SER A 92 -0.48 3.95 8.57
C SER A 92 -0.33 5.36 9.12
N GLU A 93 0.84 5.98 8.98
CA GLU A 93 1.07 7.38 9.38
C GLU A 93 0.20 8.34 8.56
N PHE A 94 0.16 8.16 7.24
CA PHE A 94 -0.71 8.95 6.36
C PHE A 94 -2.21 8.83 6.72
N LEU A 95 -2.68 7.61 7.06
CA LEU A 95 -4.07 7.38 7.47
C LEU A 95 -4.40 8.01 8.84
N LYS A 96 -3.44 8.10 9.76
CA LYS A 96 -3.64 8.82 11.03
C LYS A 96 -3.87 10.31 10.82
N VAL A 97 -3.19 10.90 9.83
CA VAL A 97 -3.41 12.30 9.47
C VAL A 97 -4.81 12.48 8.88
N ALA A 98 -5.25 11.55 8.03
CA ALA A 98 -6.62 11.52 7.50
C ALA A 98 -7.68 11.49 8.61
N GLU A 99 -7.51 10.64 9.62
CA GLU A 99 -8.40 10.59 10.78
C GLU A 99 -8.44 11.94 11.53
N GLN A 100 -7.27 12.55 11.77
CA GLN A 100 -7.17 13.83 12.50
C GLN A 100 -7.84 15.01 11.79
N VAL A 101 -7.86 15.01 10.46
CA VAL A 101 -8.54 16.05 9.67
C VAL A 101 -10.01 15.75 9.42
N GLY A 102 -10.56 14.70 10.05
CA GLY A 102 -11.99 14.41 10.07
C GLY A 102 -12.48 13.52 8.93
N ILE A 103 -11.61 12.69 8.32
CA ILE A 103 -12.06 11.60 7.45
C ILE A 103 -12.72 10.51 8.30
N ASP A 104 -13.92 10.08 7.91
CA ASP A 104 -14.71 9.10 8.65
C ASP A 104 -13.92 7.79 8.85
N GLN A 105 -13.91 7.28 10.08
CA GLN A 105 -13.21 6.02 10.42
C GLN A 105 -13.71 4.82 9.62
N GLY A 106 -14.96 4.86 9.13
CA GLY A 106 -15.52 3.81 8.27
C GLY A 106 -14.87 3.73 6.88
N ASP A 107 -14.23 4.81 6.41
CA ASP A 107 -13.52 4.87 5.13
C ASP A 107 -12.02 4.54 5.28
N ILE A 108 -11.51 4.42 6.51
CA ILE A 108 -10.10 4.10 6.80
C ILE A 108 -9.96 2.57 6.92
N PRO A 109 -9.17 1.92 6.05
CA PRO A 109 -8.98 0.48 6.14
C PRO A 109 -8.19 0.08 7.39
N ASP A 110 -8.64 -0.99 8.05
CA ASP A 110 -7.91 -1.59 9.17
C ASP A 110 -6.69 -2.37 8.67
N LEU A 111 -5.52 -1.74 8.81
CA LEU A 111 -4.23 -2.31 8.40
C LEU A 111 -3.77 -3.48 9.30
N THR A 112 -4.36 -3.65 10.48
CA THR A 112 -4.00 -4.75 11.39
C THR A 112 -4.49 -6.10 10.84
N GLN A 113 -5.68 -6.15 10.23
CA GLN A 113 -6.22 -7.37 9.63
C GLN A 113 -5.38 -7.88 8.46
N VAL A 114 -4.76 -6.96 7.71
CA VAL A 114 -3.86 -7.28 6.62
C VAL A 114 -2.67 -8.09 7.13
N SER A 115 -2.09 -7.70 8.26
CA SER A 115 -0.96 -8.41 8.90
C SER A 115 -1.36 -9.79 9.45
N VAL A 116 -2.59 -9.95 9.96
CA VAL A 116 -3.07 -11.23 10.53
C VAL A 116 -3.37 -12.26 9.44
N HIS A 117 -3.89 -11.82 8.28
CA HIS A 117 -4.11 -12.72 7.14
C HIS A 117 -2.81 -13.28 6.56
N PHE A 118 -1.68 -12.56 6.69
CA PHE A 118 -0.36 -13.02 6.25
C PHE A 118 0.31 -14.07 7.17
N ILE A 119 -0.18 -14.27 8.40
CA ILE A 119 0.37 -15.27 9.35
C ILE A 119 -0.31 -16.64 9.20
N LEU A 120 -1.48 -16.69 8.55
CA LEU A 120 -2.32 -17.90 8.44
C LEU A 120 -2.22 -18.61 7.07
N ILE A 121 -1.31 -18.17 6.19
CA ILE A 121 -0.95 -18.84 4.93
C ILE A 121 0.48 -19.35 5.06
#